data_AF-A0A959GFN2-F1
#
_entry.id   AF-A0A959GFN2-F1
#
_cell.length_a   1.000
_cell.length_b   1.000
_cell.length_c   1.000
_cell.angle_alpha   90.00
_cell.angle_beta   90.00
_cell.angle_gamma   90.00
#
_symmetry.space_group_name_H-M   'P 1'
#
loop_
_entity.id
_entity.type
_entity.pdbx_description
1 polymer ?
#
loop_
_entity_poly.entity_id
_entity_poly.type
_entity_poly.pdbx_seq_one_letter_code
_entity_poly.pdbx_strand_id
1 'polypeptide(L)'
;MEQAAAPIKEQKKAFSYRLLQWAIVLLALLLVGVQWLTVPVKADNLLLQVPKVKLLSWLETPWAYFYLHIFTFVPIFLLSFDKNVHYYKKWRFLLPGILIVGAFFILWDAFFTAKGVWGFNDAYFGGFTIFHLPVEEWLFFFTVPFACVFIYECLNFYVKKDLLAAVEKPLTLGFMILFLATGFLFWGRLYTSTTFLLTGFFLLFHFLFLDGSYRSRFYLAYLVSLIPFLIVNGVLTGGFTQQPIVVYNPEEYLDIRIISVPLDDAVYGFLLVFGVVTLYERSRAGKR
;
A
#
# COMPACT_ATOMS: atom_id res chain seq x y z
N MET A 1 -10.48 -32.32 32.81
CA MET A 1 -11.02 -32.32 31.44
C MET A 1 -9.83 -32.40 30.50
N GLU A 2 -9.64 -33.58 29.93
CA GLU A 2 -8.46 -33.98 29.18
C GLU A 2 -8.48 -33.31 27.80
N GLN A 3 -7.55 -32.38 27.54
CA GLN A 3 -7.29 -31.89 26.20
C GLN A 3 -6.69 -33.05 25.40
N ALA A 4 -7.50 -33.72 24.59
CA ALA A 4 -7.02 -34.77 23.70
C ALA A 4 -5.93 -34.19 22.78
N ALA A 5 -4.70 -34.68 22.92
CA ALA A 5 -3.60 -34.28 22.07
C ALA A 5 -3.92 -34.65 20.61
N ALA A 6 -3.84 -33.68 19.71
CA ALA A 6 -4.06 -33.92 18.29
C ALA A 6 -3.13 -35.06 17.79
N PRO A 7 -3.62 -35.99 16.96
CA PRO A 7 -2.84 -37.13 16.49
C PRO A 7 -1.53 -36.68 15.84
N ILE A 8 -0.44 -37.43 16.04
CA ILE A 8 0.94 -37.08 15.61
C ILE A 8 1.01 -36.64 14.13
N LYS A 9 0.16 -37.21 13.26
CA LYS A 9 0.07 -36.85 11.83
C LYS A 9 -0.46 -35.42 11.60
N GLU A 10 -1.44 -34.98 12.40
CA GLU A 10 -1.95 -33.60 12.36
C GLU A 10 -0.94 -32.61 12.93
N GLN A 11 -0.22 -32.98 13.99
CA GLN A 11 0.86 -32.15 14.54
C GLN A 11 2.00 -31.96 13.53
N LYS A 12 2.43 -33.03 12.84
CA LYS A 12 3.44 -32.95 11.76
C LYS A 12 2.97 -32.08 10.60
N LYS A 13 1.69 -32.18 10.22
CA LYS A 13 1.10 -31.35 9.16
C LYS A 13 1.05 -29.87 9.57
N ALA A 14 0.62 -29.56 10.78
CA ALA A 14 0.58 -28.20 11.32
C ALA A 14 1.98 -27.59 11.43
N PHE A 15 2.98 -28.37 11.84
CA PHE A 15 4.38 -27.95 11.89
C PHE A 15 4.93 -27.61 10.49
N SER A 16 4.73 -28.50 9.52
CA SER A 16 5.13 -28.28 8.12
C SER A 16 4.47 -27.03 7.52
N TYR A 17 3.21 -26.78 7.86
CA TYR A 17 2.47 -25.60 7.39
C TYR A 17 3.03 -24.29 7.95
N ARG A 18 3.37 -24.25 9.25
CA ARG A 18 4.03 -23.08 9.86
C ARG A 18 5.43 -22.86 9.31
N LEU A 19 6.18 -23.94 9.06
CA LEU A 19 7.51 -23.84 8.45
C LEU A 19 7.42 -23.20 7.06
N LEU A 20 6.45 -23.63 6.24
CA LEU A 20 6.24 -23.07 4.90
C LEU A 20 5.81 -21.59 4.94
N GLN A 21 4.96 -21.21 5.89
CA GLN A 21 4.58 -19.81 6.12
C GLN A 21 5.81 -18.94 6.37
N TRP A 22 6.67 -19.34 7.31
CA TRP A 22 7.90 -18.62 7.60
C TRP A 22 8.88 -18.64 6.43
N ALA A 23 9.00 -19.76 5.72
CA ALA A 23 9.88 -19.87 4.55
C ALA A 23 9.51 -18.85 3.47
N ILE A 24 8.22 -18.66 3.16
CA ILE A 24 7.76 -17.70 2.17
C ILE A 24 8.06 -16.26 2.59
N VAL A 25 7.77 -15.91 3.85
CA VAL A 25 8.03 -14.56 4.37
C VAL A 25 9.54 -14.27 4.41
N LEU A 26 10.33 -15.20 4.93
CA LEU A 26 11.78 -15.05 5.03
C LEU A 26 12.43 -15.00 3.64
N LEU A 27 11.94 -15.77 2.67
CA LEU A 27 12.43 -15.71 1.29
C LEU A 27 12.17 -14.33 0.67
N ALA A 28 10.95 -13.78 0.84
CA ALA A 28 10.62 -12.45 0.34
C ALA A 28 11.54 -11.36 0.95
N LEU A 29 11.69 -11.38 2.28
CA LEU A 29 12.53 -10.43 3.01
C LEU A 29 14.02 -10.60 2.68
N LEU A 30 14.48 -11.84 2.48
CA LEU A 30 15.87 -12.12 2.09
C LEU A 30 16.14 -11.58 0.69
N LEU A 31 15.27 -11.84 -0.28
CA LEU A 31 15.44 -11.36 -1.66
C LEU A 31 15.51 -9.83 -1.70
N VAL A 32 14.55 -9.17 -1.06
CA VAL A 32 14.50 -7.71 -0.98
C VAL A 32 15.68 -7.16 -0.18
N GLY A 33 16.06 -7.78 0.94
CA GLY A 33 17.22 -7.37 1.73
C GLY A 33 18.53 -7.49 0.96
N VAL A 34 18.74 -8.59 0.23
CA VAL A 34 19.89 -8.75 -0.67
C VAL A 34 19.87 -7.66 -1.73
N GLN A 35 18.72 -7.38 -2.32
CA GLN A 35 18.58 -6.33 -3.31
C GLN A 35 18.95 -4.95 -2.76
N TRP A 36 18.42 -4.57 -1.61
CA TRP A 36 18.69 -3.30 -0.93
C TRP A 36 20.17 -3.08 -0.60
N LEU A 37 20.91 -4.19 -0.40
CA LEU A 37 22.35 -4.17 -0.12
C LEU A 37 23.23 -4.19 -1.37
N THR A 38 22.73 -4.73 -2.49
CA THR A 38 23.56 -5.03 -3.66
C THR A 38 23.28 -4.16 -4.88
N VAL A 39 22.07 -3.60 -5.00
CA VAL A 39 21.69 -2.73 -6.12
C VAL A 39 22.12 -1.29 -5.80
N PRO A 40 23.04 -0.70 -6.58
CA PRO A 40 23.43 0.69 -6.39
C PRO A 40 22.32 1.63 -6.88
N VAL A 41 22.12 2.73 -6.16
CA VAL A 41 21.17 3.79 -6.53
C VAL A 41 21.96 5.07 -6.78
N LYS A 42 21.65 5.75 -7.89
CA LYS A 42 22.23 7.06 -8.21
C LYS A 42 21.43 8.16 -7.52
N ALA A 43 21.81 8.51 -6.29
CA ALA A 43 21.01 9.36 -5.41
C ALA A 43 20.66 10.75 -5.97
N ASP A 44 21.54 11.35 -6.79
CA ASP A 44 21.35 12.72 -7.31
C ASP A 44 20.50 12.80 -8.60
N ASN A 45 19.69 11.78 -8.89
CA ASN A 45 18.95 11.64 -10.15
C ASN A 45 17.44 11.86 -10.00
N LEU A 46 16.99 12.66 -9.02
CA LEU A 46 15.56 12.88 -8.77
C LEU A 46 14.93 13.79 -9.86
N LEU A 47 13.84 13.31 -10.45
CA LEU A 47 13.15 13.98 -11.55
C LEU A 47 12.20 15.08 -11.02
N LEU A 48 12.58 16.34 -11.22
CA LEU A 48 11.76 17.51 -10.86
C LEU A 48 10.76 17.92 -11.94
N GLN A 49 10.88 17.40 -13.16
CA GLN A 49 10.02 17.74 -14.29
C GLN A 49 9.29 16.49 -14.76
N VAL A 50 7.96 16.52 -14.66
CA VAL A 50 7.07 15.40 -14.99
C VAL A 50 5.96 15.88 -15.91
N PRO A 51 5.23 14.96 -16.58
CA PRO A 51 4.05 15.34 -17.35
C PRO A 51 3.04 16.11 -16.49
N LYS A 52 2.75 17.35 -16.87
CA LYS A 52 1.77 18.22 -16.21
C LYS A 52 0.40 18.03 -16.84
N VAL A 53 -0.64 18.01 -16.01
CA VAL A 53 -2.05 18.07 -16.45
C VAL A 53 -2.49 19.52 -16.56
N LYS A 54 -2.40 20.23 -15.44
CA LYS A 54 -2.83 21.62 -15.32
C LYS A 54 -2.23 22.22 -14.06
N LEU A 55 -1.53 23.33 -14.21
CA LEU A 55 -1.03 24.07 -13.06
C LEU A 55 -2.19 24.65 -12.24
N LEU A 56 -2.15 24.43 -10.93
CA LEU A 56 -3.05 25.04 -9.95
C LEU A 56 -2.24 25.95 -9.03
N SER A 57 -2.29 27.26 -9.26
CA SER A 57 -1.45 28.24 -8.55
C SER A 57 -1.62 28.24 -7.03
N TRP A 58 -2.80 27.86 -6.52
CA TRP A 58 -3.06 27.77 -5.07
C TRP A 58 -2.36 26.58 -4.40
N LEU A 59 -1.84 25.62 -5.17
CA LEU A 59 -0.98 24.54 -4.68
C LEU A 59 0.51 24.92 -4.64
N GLU A 60 0.90 26.10 -5.14
CA GLU A 60 2.28 26.61 -5.05
C GLU A 60 2.55 27.19 -3.66
N THR A 61 2.58 26.31 -2.66
CA THR A 61 2.73 26.69 -1.24
C THR A 61 3.39 25.56 -0.44
N PRO A 62 4.16 25.87 0.63
CA PRO A 62 4.72 24.88 1.56
C PRO A 62 3.68 24.04 2.31
N TRP A 63 2.39 24.22 2.06
CA TRP A 63 1.30 23.52 2.74
C TRP A 63 0.53 22.59 1.79
N ALA A 64 0.97 22.46 0.55
CA ALA A 64 0.27 21.71 -0.49
C ALA A 64 0.07 20.26 -0.07
N TYR A 65 1.10 19.61 0.49
CA TYR A 65 0.97 18.24 0.98
C TYR A 65 -0.07 18.16 2.13
N PHE A 66 -0.03 19.09 3.08
CA PHE A 66 -1.02 19.12 4.17
C PHE A 66 -2.46 19.28 3.68
N TYR A 67 -2.69 20.11 2.64
CA TYR A 67 -4.03 20.27 2.05
C TYR A 67 -4.59 18.96 1.49
N LEU A 68 -3.73 18.09 0.96
CA LEU A 68 -4.15 16.77 0.47
C LEU A 68 -4.63 15.87 1.62
N HIS A 69 -4.01 15.94 2.79
CA HIS A 69 -4.52 15.23 3.97
C HIS A 69 -5.86 15.78 4.42
N ILE A 70 -6.06 17.10 4.45
CA ILE A 70 -7.36 17.70 4.79
C ILE A 70 -8.43 17.21 3.81
N PHE A 71 -8.15 17.30 2.50
CA PHE A 71 -9.05 16.87 1.44
C PHE A 71 -9.43 15.39 1.55
N THR A 72 -8.46 14.54 1.90
CA THR A 72 -8.64 13.09 1.98
C THR A 72 -9.31 12.66 3.30
N PHE A 73 -8.88 13.21 4.43
CA PHE A 73 -9.26 12.73 5.76
C PHE A 73 -10.58 13.34 6.24
N VAL A 74 -10.77 14.66 6.11
CA VAL A 74 -11.90 15.36 6.75
C VAL A 74 -13.26 14.84 6.26
N PRO A 75 -13.51 14.68 4.94
CA PRO A 75 -14.79 14.15 4.47
C PRO A 75 -15.07 12.75 5.02
N ILE A 76 -14.05 11.91 5.05
CA ILE A 76 -14.17 10.52 5.53
C ILE A 76 -14.40 10.48 7.04
N PHE A 77 -13.68 11.31 7.80
CA PHE A 77 -13.88 11.44 9.23
C PHE A 77 -15.32 11.85 9.55
N LEU A 78 -15.86 12.85 8.86
CA LEU A 78 -17.25 13.30 9.06
C LEU A 78 -18.26 12.20 8.66
N LEU A 79 -18.06 11.58 7.49
CA LEU A 79 -18.91 10.47 7.03
C LEU A 79 -18.77 9.21 7.89
N SER A 80 -17.73 9.10 8.72
CA SER A 80 -17.55 7.96 9.61
C SER A 80 -18.68 7.81 10.62
N PHE A 81 -19.37 8.91 10.93
CA PHE A 81 -20.50 8.99 11.85
C PHE A 81 -21.86 8.82 11.17
N ASP A 82 -21.88 8.50 9.88
CA ASP A 82 -23.11 8.16 9.16
C ASP A 82 -23.85 6.97 9.80
N LYS A 83 -25.18 7.02 9.71
CA LYS A 83 -26.13 6.06 10.29
C LYS A 83 -26.20 4.71 9.57
N ASN A 84 -25.62 4.57 8.39
CA ASN A 84 -25.63 3.31 7.66
C ASN A 84 -24.37 2.51 8.00
N VAL A 85 -23.20 3.05 7.68
CA VAL A 85 -21.93 2.31 7.76
C VAL A 85 -21.37 2.28 9.17
N HIS A 86 -21.62 3.31 9.99
CA HIS A 86 -21.10 3.47 11.36
C HIS A 86 -19.60 3.18 11.47
N TYR A 87 -18.80 3.75 10.55
CA TYR A 87 -17.39 3.43 10.42
C TYR A 87 -16.59 3.69 11.70
N TYR A 88 -16.97 4.71 12.49
CA TYR A 88 -16.33 5.01 13.77
C TYR A 88 -16.31 3.82 14.75
N LYS A 89 -17.31 2.94 14.72
CA LYS A 89 -17.36 1.73 15.58
C LYS A 89 -16.32 0.68 15.19
N LYS A 90 -15.76 0.78 13.98
CA LYS A 90 -14.81 -0.16 13.38
C LYS A 90 -13.36 0.28 13.54
N TRP A 91 -13.10 1.53 13.96
CA TRP A 91 -11.74 2.06 14.14
C TRP A 91 -10.87 1.21 15.06
N ARG A 92 -11.43 0.65 16.13
CA ARG A 92 -10.69 -0.27 17.02
C ARG A 92 -10.10 -1.52 16.35
N PHE A 93 -10.65 -1.93 15.21
CA PHE A 93 -10.13 -3.05 14.41
C PHE A 93 -9.18 -2.57 13.32
N LEU A 94 -9.39 -1.34 12.84
CA LEU A 94 -8.62 -0.72 11.77
C LEU A 94 -7.28 -0.18 12.26
N LEU A 95 -7.28 0.59 13.35
CA LEU A 95 -6.12 1.32 13.83
C LEU A 95 -4.90 0.41 14.09
N PRO A 96 -5.03 -0.79 14.69
CA PRO A 96 -3.89 -1.69 14.81
C PRO A 96 -3.32 -2.09 13.45
N GLY A 97 -4.17 -2.33 12.45
CA GLY A 97 -3.75 -2.65 11.09
C GLY A 97 -3.01 -1.50 10.44
N ILE A 98 -3.54 -0.27 10.54
CA ILE A 98 -2.88 0.95 10.05
C ILE A 98 -1.52 1.14 10.72
N LEU A 99 -1.43 1.01 12.04
CA LEU A 99 -0.17 1.23 12.77
C LEU A 99 0.89 0.18 12.41
N ILE A 100 0.52 -1.10 12.35
CA ILE A 100 1.48 -2.18 12.06
C ILE A 100 1.97 -2.08 10.62
N VAL A 101 1.06 -1.93 9.65
CA VAL A 101 1.43 -1.86 8.24
C VAL A 101 2.12 -0.53 7.95
N GLY A 102 1.58 0.58 8.45
CA GLY A 102 2.17 1.91 8.30
C GLY A 102 3.60 1.99 8.84
N ALA A 103 3.89 1.37 10.00
CA ALA A 103 5.26 1.31 10.51
C ALA A 103 6.24 0.59 9.57
N PHE A 104 5.81 -0.50 8.93
CA PHE A 104 6.62 -1.21 7.94
C PHE A 104 6.94 -0.31 6.73
N PHE A 105 5.92 0.40 6.22
CA PHE A 105 6.10 1.27 5.06
C PHE A 105 6.89 2.54 5.39
N ILE A 106 6.72 3.14 6.58
CA ILE A 106 7.55 4.27 7.04
C ILE A 106 9.03 3.89 7.06
N LEU A 107 9.38 2.69 7.55
CA LEU A 107 10.77 2.24 7.57
C LEU A 107 11.32 2.03 6.15
N TRP A 108 10.49 1.49 5.26
CA TRP A 108 10.84 1.37 3.85
C TRP A 108 11.06 2.76 3.22
N ASP A 109 10.13 3.68 3.38
CA ASP A 109 10.20 5.04 2.83
C ASP A 109 11.40 5.82 3.33
N ALA A 110 11.68 5.74 4.62
CA ALA A 110 12.85 6.37 5.21
C ALA A 110 14.15 5.83 4.58
N PHE A 111 14.23 4.52 4.36
CA PHE A 111 15.37 3.89 3.70
C PHE A 111 15.49 4.31 2.23
N PHE A 112 14.37 4.36 1.49
CA PHE A 112 14.36 4.70 0.07
C PHE A 112 14.66 6.16 -0.19
N THR A 113 14.18 7.03 0.71
CA THR A 113 14.52 8.46 0.70
C THR A 113 16.00 8.66 0.99
N ALA A 114 16.56 7.96 1.98
CA ALA A 114 17.99 8.03 2.28
C ALA A 114 18.89 7.49 1.15
N LYS A 115 18.38 6.57 0.32
CA LYS A 115 19.08 6.04 -0.87
C LYS A 115 18.92 6.90 -2.13
N GLY A 116 18.00 7.86 -2.14
CA GLY A 116 17.67 8.66 -3.32
C GLY A 116 16.89 7.89 -4.39
N VAL A 117 16.07 6.91 -3.97
CA VAL A 117 15.11 6.22 -4.85
C VAL A 117 13.93 7.13 -5.15
N TRP A 118 13.45 7.83 -4.13
CA TRP A 118 12.59 8.99 -4.24
C TRP A 118 12.98 10.02 -3.16
N GLY A 119 12.33 11.17 -3.17
CA GLY A 119 12.49 12.20 -2.15
C GLY A 119 11.31 13.15 -2.13
N PHE A 120 11.44 14.19 -1.33
CA PHE A 120 10.41 15.19 -1.11
C PHE A 120 10.94 16.57 -1.49
N ASN A 121 10.07 17.38 -2.09
CA ASN A 121 10.40 18.74 -2.47
C ASN A 121 10.00 19.71 -1.36
N ASP A 122 10.99 20.30 -0.71
CA ASP A 122 10.86 21.23 0.43
C ASP A 122 9.98 22.46 0.13
N ALA A 123 9.69 22.75 -1.14
CA ALA A 123 8.77 23.81 -1.54
C ALA A 123 7.29 23.53 -1.19
N TYR A 124 6.91 22.28 -0.88
CA TYR A 124 5.51 21.85 -0.84
C TYR A 124 5.06 21.17 0.47
N PHE A 125 5.90 21.12 1.49
CA PHE A 125 5.56 20.59 2.82
C PHE A 125 6.10 21.49 3.94
N GLY A 126 5.62 21.32 5.17
CA GLY A 126 5.81 22.25 6.30
C GLY A 126 7.22 22.39 6.86
N GLY A 127 8.24 21.85 6.18
CA GLY A 127 9.66 21.99 6.54
C GLY A 127 10.15 21.13 7.71
N PHE A 128 9.29 20.33 8.35
CA PHE A 128 9.68 19.45 9.46
C PHE A 128 9.75 17.99 9.00
N THR A 129 10.92 17.37 9.19
CA THR A 129 11.21 16.01 8.75
C THR A 129 11.69 15.11 9.90
N ILE A 130 11.31 13.84 9.84
CA ILE A 130 11.74 12.77 10.75
C ILE A 130 12.19 11.59 9.89
N PHE A 131 13.42 11.10 10.09
CA PHE A 131 14.03 10.04 9.26
C PHE A 131 13.97 10.35 7.75
N HIS A 132 14.28 11.59 7.36
CA HIS A 132 14.22 12.10 5.98
C HIS A 132 12.82 12.20 5.38
N LEU A 133 11.76 11.87 6.12
CA LEU A 133 10.38 11.97 5.68
C LEU A 133 9.71 13.21 6.26
N PRO A 134 8.97 14.00 5.47
CA PRO A 134 8.14 15.08 6.02
C PRO A 134 7.03 14.49 6.89
N VAL A 135 6.56 15.24 7.90
CA VAL A 135 5.47 14.76 8.77
C VAL A 135 4.21 14.41 7.99
N GLU A 136 3.95 15.11 6.89
CA GLU A 136 2.88 14.81 5.96
C GLU A 136 2.99 13.39 5.40
N GLU A 137 4.20 12.88 5.13
CA GLU A 137 4.38 11.48 4.72
C GLU A 137 4.00 10.51 5.85
N TRP A 138 4.29 10.83 7.11
CA TRP A 138 3.82 10.01 8.23
C TRP A 138 2.29 10.01 8.33
N LEU A 139 1.65 11.15 8.03
CA LEU A 139 0.20 11.26 7.95
C LEU A 139 -0.37 10.50 6.75
N PHE A 140 0.36 10.35 5.64
CA PHE A 140 -0.05 9.59 4.47
C PHE A 140 -0.34 8.13 4.83
N PHE A 141 0.56 7.50 5.59
CA PHE A 141 0.39 6.13 6.08
C PHE A 141 -0.78 5.91 7.05
N PHE A 142 -1.36 6.99 7.58
CA PHE A 142 -2.60 6.94 8.35
C PHE A 142 -3.82 7.27 7.49
N THR A 143 -3.80 8.43 6.85
CA THR A 143 -4.94 9.04 6.15
C THR A 143 -5.40 8.23 4.95
N VAL A 144 -4.47 7.74 4.12
CA VAL A 144 -4.82 7.00 2.90
C VAL A 144 -5.40 5.63 3.23
N PRO A 145 -4.78 4.78 4.06
CA PRO A 145 -5.42 3.51 4.45
C PRO A 145 -6.76 3.71 5.15
N PHE A 146 -6.90 4.75 5.98
CA PHE A 146 -8.18 5.10 6.61
C PHE A 146 -9.27 5.39 5.58
N ALA A 147 -8.98 6.21 4.56
CA ALA A 147 -9.92 6.52 3.49
C ALA A 147 -10.25 5.30 2.62
N CYS A 148 -9.24 4.51 2.24
CA CYS A 148 -9.44 3.32 1.39
C CYS A 148 -10.26 2.23 2.11
N VAL A 149 -10.04 2.02 3.41
CA VAL A 149 -10.84 1.05 4.18
C VAL A 149 -12.27 1.56 4.41
N PHE A 150 -12.49 2.87 4.46
CA PHE A 150 -13.86 3.42 4.43
C PHE A 150 -14.58 3.08 3.13
N ILE A 151 -13.92 3.23 1.96
CA ILE A 151 -14.48 2.82 0.66
C ILE A 151 -14.82 1.32 0.68
N TYR A 152 -13.93 0.49 1.21
CA TYR A 152 -14.16 -0.95 1.38
C TYR A 152 -15.41 -1.25 2.22
N GLU A 153 -15.60 -0.57 3.36
CA GLU A 153 -16.77 -0.74 4.21
C GLU A 153 -18.06 -0.23 3.56
N CYS A 154 -18.01 0.88 2.84
CA CYS A 154 -19.14 1.39 2.06
C CYS A 154 -19.56 0.38 0.98
N LEU A 155 -18.62 -0.17 0.21
CA LEU A 155 -18.95 -1.13 -0.85
C LEU A 155 -19.48 -2.45 -0.28
N ASN A 156 -18.93 -2.94 0.83
CA ASN A 156 -19.48 -4.10 1.53
C ASN A 156 -20.89 -3.84 2.08
N PHE A 157 -21.20 -2.60 2.46
CA PHE A 157 -22.53 -2.23 2.92
C PHE A 157 -23.52 -2.09 1.76
N TYR A 158 -23.19 -1.34 0.71
CA TYR A 158 -24.14 -0.99 -0.36
C TYR A 158 -24.21 -2.02 -1.50
N VAL A 159 -23.07 -2.63 -1.87
CA VAL A 159 -23.01 -3.61 -2.96
C VAL A 159 -23.20 -5.01 -2.38
N LYS A 160 -24.45 -5.50 -2.34
CA LYS A 160 -24.74 -6.80 -1.69
C LYS A 160 -24.16 -7.99 -2.44
N LYS A 161 -24.21 -7.98 -3.78
CA LYS A 161 -23.64 -9.05 -4.62
C LYS A 161 -22.11 -8.94 -4.65
N ASP A 162 -21.43 -10.08 -4.52
CA ASP A 162 -20.00 -10.12 -4.81
C ASP A 162 -19.79 -10.16 -6.33
N LEU A 163 -19.39 -9.02 -6.90
CA LEU A 163 -19.26 -8.86 -8.35
C LEU A 163 -18.03 -9.59 -8.92
N LEU A 164 -16.99 -9.82 -8.11
CA LEU A 164 -15.73 -10.39 -8.55
C LEU A 164 -15.49 -11.82 -8.04
N ALA A 165 -16.38 -12.38 -7.23
CA ALA A 165 -16.25 -13.74 -6.68
C ALA A 165 -15.91 -14.81 -7.74
N ALA A 166 -16.54 -14.75 -8.92
CA ALA A 166 -16.34 -15.75 -9.97
C ALA A 166 -14.93 -15.71 -10.59
N VAL A 167 -14.29 -14.55 -10.59
CA VAL A 167 -12.97 -14.32 -11.23
C VAL A 167 -11.85 -14.09 -10.21
N GLU A 168 -12.17 -14.12 -8.91
CA GLU A 168 -11.22 -13.84 -7.83
C GLU A 168 -9.97 -14.70 -7.93
N LYS A 169 -10.12 -16.02 -7.97
CA LYS A 169 -8.98 -16.96 -8.02
C LYS A 169 -8.08 -16.76 -9.24
N PRO A 170 -8.58 -16.76 -10.50
CA PRO A 170 -7.71 -16.55 -11.65
C PRO A 170 -7.07 -15.15 -11.63
N LEU A 171 -7.76 -14.13 -11.13
CA LEU A 171 -7.21 -12.79 -11.00
C LEU A 171 -6.09 -12.72 -9.95
N THR A 172 -6.26 -13.34 -8.78
CA THR A 172 -5.23 -13.43 -7.74
C THR A 172 -3.99 -14.15 -8.23
N LEU A 173 -4.16 -15.29 -8.91
CA LEU A 173 -3.04 -16.04 -9.49
C LEU A 173 -2.35 -15.25 -10.61
N GLY A 174 -3.13 -14.57 -11.46
CA GLY A 174 -2.61 -13.71 -12.52
C GLY A 174 -1.76 -12.57 -11.96
N PHE A 175 -2.27 -11.83 -10.97
CA PHE A 175 -1.53 -10.76 -10.30
C PHE A 175 -0.30 -11.27 -9.55
N MET A 176 -0.41 -12.40 -8.85
CA MET A 176 0.73 -13.01 -8.17
C MET A 176 1.87 -13.34 -9.17
N ILE A 177 1.54 -14.00 -10.29
CA ILE A 177 2.54 -14.34 -11.31
C ILE A 177 3.11 -13.09 -11.96
N LEU A 178 2.25 -12.13 -12.34
CA LEU A 178 2.65 -10.87 -12.95
C LEU A 178 3.61 -10.11 -12.02
N PHE A 179 3.27 -9.97 -10.75
CA PHE A 179 4.08 -9.21 -9.80
C PHE A 179 5.41 -9.89 -9.50
N LEU A 180 5.42 -11.21 -9.28
CA LEU A 180 6.68 -11.92 -9.10
C LEU A 180 7.56 -11.83 -10.36
N ALA A 181 6.98 -12.01 -11.55
CA ALA A 181 7.71 -11.92 -12.81
C ALA A 181 8.32 -10.53 -13.02
N THR A 182 7.53 -9.45 -12.88
CA THR A 182 8.04 -8.08 -12.96
C THR A 182 9.11 -7.81 -11.92
N GLY A 183 8.90 -8.27 -10.68
CA GLY A 183 9.87 -8.17 -9.60
C GLY A 183 11.24 -8.72 -9.99
N PHE A 184 11.30 -9.93 -10.54
CA PHE A 184 12.56 -10.55 -10.97
C PHE A 184 13.13 -9.96 -12.27
N LEU A 185 12.29 -9.63 -13.25
CA LEU A 185 12.74 -9.07 -14.53
C LEU A 185 13.37 -7.69 -14.39
N PHE A 186 12.89 -6.88 -13.45
CA PHE A 186 13.39 -5.53 -13.20
C PHE A 186 14.26 -5.45 -11.94
N TRP A 187 15.02 -6.51 -11.63
CA TRP A 187 15.86 -6.60 -10.42
C TRP A 187 16.81 -5.41 -10.19
N GLY A 188 17.27 -4.76 -11.27
CA GLY A 188 18.14 -3.58 -11.18
C GLY A 188 17.43 -2.27 -10.83
N ARG A 189 16.09 -2.25 -10.80
CA ARG A 189 15.26 -1.08 -10.47
C ARG A 189 14.70 -1.25 -9.07
N LEU A 190 15.29 -0.59 -8.08
CA LEU A 190 15.07 -0.92 -6.67
C LEU A 190 13.61 -0.74 -6.26
N TYR A 191 12.94 0.31 -6.75
CA TYR A 191 11.53 0.55 -6.44
C TYR A 191 10.59 -0.44 -7.11
N THR A 192 10.70 -0.62 -8.42
CA THR A 192 9.89 -1.61 -9.13
C THR A 192 10.06 -2.99 -8.51
N SER A 193 11.29 -3.45 -8.37
CA SER A 193 11.50 -4.83 -7.97
C SER A 193 11.08 -5.10 -6.53
N THR A 194 11.43 -4.20 -5.59
CA THR A 194 11.00 -4.33 -4.19
C THR A 194 9.48 -4.38 -4.09
N THR A 195 8.79 -3.43 -4.72
CA THR A 195 7.33 -3.31 -4.64
C THR A 195 6.64 -4.53 -5.20
N PHE A 196 7.05 -4.97 -6.38
CA PHE A 196 6.41 -6.08 -7.08
C PHE A 196 6.74 -7.43 -6.41
N LEU A 197 7.96 -7.63 -5.91
CA LEU A 197 8.30 -8.85 -5.15
C LEU A 197 7.52 -8.93 -3.84
N LEU A 198 7.53 -7.87 -3.02
CA LEU A 198 6.79 -7.86 -1.76
C LEU A 198 5.29 -8.09 -1.99
N THR A 199 4.72 -7.46 -3.02
CA THR A 199 3.30 -7.63 -3.35
C THR A 199 2.99 -9.03 -3.88
N GLY A 200 3.84 -9.57 -4.74
CA GLY A 200 3.71 -10.93 -5.28
C GLY A 200 3.81 -12.01 -4.19
N PHE A 201 4.80 -11.90 -3.30
CA PHE A 201 4.94 -12.81 -2.15
C PHE A 201 3.83 -12.64 -1.12
N PHE A 202 3.35 -11.41 -0.91
CA PHE A 202 2.17 -11.16 -0.07
C PHE A 202 0.93 -11.85 -0.65
N LEU A 203 0.68 -11.74 -1.95
CA LEU A 203 -0.41 -12.45 -2.62
C LEU A 203 -0.25 -13.97 -2.54
N LEU A 204 0.97 -14.50 -2.73
CA LEU A 204 1.25 -15.92 -2.56
C LEU A 204 0.92 -16.38 -1.13
N PHE A 205 1.39 -15.66 -0.13
CA PHE A 205 1.13 -15.96 1.28
C PHE A 205 -0.39 -15.88 1.59
N HIS A 206 -1.04 -14.82 1.14
CA HIS A 206 -2.48 -14.62 1.32
C HIS A 206 -3.28 -15.73 0.65
N PHE A 207 -2.91 -16.10 -0.57
CA PHE A 207 -3.58 -17.14 -1.35
C PHE A 207 -3.50 -18.52 -0.68
N LEU A 208 -2.34 -18.87 -0.12
CA LEU A 208 -2.09 -20.18 0.47
C LEU A 208 -2.60 -20.31 1.90
N PHE A 209 -2.57 -19.23 2.70
CA PHE A 209 -2.69 -19.35 4.16
C PHE A 209 -3.78 -18.50 4.81
N LEU A 210 -4.32 -17.51 4.11
CA LEU A 210 -5.31 -16.59 4.67
C LEU A 210 -6.70 -16.83 4.09
N ASP A 211 -7.71 -16.35 4.82
CA ASP A 211 -9.09 -16.43 4.37
C ASP A 211 -9.27 -15.61 3.08
N GLY A 212 -9.75 -16.28 2.03
CA GLY A 212 -10.02 -15.69 0.72
C GLY A 212 -11.36 -14.96 0.63
N SER A 213 -12.23 -15.08 1.64
CA SER A 213 -13.65 -14.64 1.59
C SER A 213 -13.86 -13.16 1.29
N TYR A 214 -12.85 -12.32 1.55
CA TYR A 214 -12.91 -10.88 1.34
C TYR A 214 -12.01 -10.37 0.20
N ARG A 215 -11.27 -11.23 -0.51
CA ARG A 215 -10.33 -10.77 -1.56
C ARG A 215 -11.02 -10.12 -2.74
N SER A 216 -12.07 -10.75 -3.27
CA SER A 216 -12.91 -10.20 -4.33
C SER A 216 -13.50 -8.83 -3.95
N ARG A 217 -13.96 -8.69 -2.69
CA ARG A 217 -14.47 -7.44 -2.13
C ARG A 217 -13.38 -6.38 -2.03
N PHE A 218 -12.19 -6.78 -1.60
CA PHE A 218 -11.03 -5.91 -1.57
C PHE A 218 -10.67 -5.45 -2.99
N TYR A 219 -10.65 -6.32 -4.00
CA TYR A 219 -10.33 -5.93 -5.38
C TYR A 219 -11.31 -4.91 -5.95
N LEU A 220 -12.60 -5.07 -5.67
CA LEU A 220 -13.60 -4.07 -6.05
C LEU A 220 -13.34 -2.74 -5.34
N ALA A 221 -13.06 -2.78 -4.03
CA ALA A 221 -12.77 -1.58 -3.26
C ALA A 221 -11.48 -0.88 -3.70
N TYR A 222 -10.44 -1.65 -4.03
CA TYR A 222 -9.19 -1.12 -4.52
C TYR A 222 -9.38 -0.45 -5.88
N LEU A 223 -10.11 -1.09 -6.81
CA LEU A 223 -10.45 -0.51 -8.11
C LEU A 223 -11.19 0.83 -7.97
N VAL A 224 -12.14 0.93 -7.04
CA VAL A 224 -12.84 2.19 -6.75
C VAL A 224 -11.91 3.21 -6.09
N SER A 225 -11.01 2.76 -5.20
CA SER A 225 -10.02 3.61 -4.52
C SER A 225 -8.97 4.19 -5.48
N LEU A 226 -8.72 3.55 -6.63
CA LEU A 226 -7.82 4.07 -7.66
C LEU A 226 -8.30 5.43 -8.22
N ILE A 227 -9.60 5.74 -8.16
CA ILE A 227 -10.12 7.03 -8.64
C ILE A 227 -9.64 8.19 -7.75
N PRO A 228 -9.94 8.24 -6.43
CA PRO A 228 -9.40 9.30 -5.57
C PRO A 228 -7.88 9.23 -5.44
N PHE A 229 -7.27 8.04 -5.51
CA PHE A 229 -5.83 7.88 -5.56
C PHE A 229 -5.20 8.65 -6.74
N LEU A 230 -5.70 8.48 -7.97
CA LEU A 230 -5.15 9.20 -9.13
C LEU A 230 -5.30 10.72 -9.01
N ILE A 231 -6.32 11.21 -8.30
CA ILE A 231 -6.50 12.63 -8.03
C ILE A 231 -5.45 13.12 -7.03
N VAL A 232 -5.37 12.47 -5.85
CA VAL A 232 -4.48 12.89 -4.76
C VAL A 232 -3.02 12.67 -5.13
N ASN A 233 -2.66 11.46 -5.59
CA ASN A 233 -1.31 11.16 -6.05
C ASN A 233 -0.96 11.92 -7.32
N GLY A 234 -1.93 12.26 -8.17
CA GLY A 234 -1.71 13.14 -9.31
C GLY A 234 -1.18 14.51 -8.88
N VAL A 235 -1.66 15.05 -7.75
CA VAL A 235 -1.08 16.26 -7.15
C VAL A 235 0.30 15.98 -6.57
N LEU A 236 0.44 14.93 -5.74
CA LEU A 236 1.72 14.58 -5.09
C LEU A 236 2.86 14.43 -6.09
N THR A 237 2.58 13.81 -7.23
CA THR A 237 3.60 13.43 -8.21
C THR A 237 3.79 14.47 -9.31
N GLY A 238 3.24 15.68 -9.16
CA GLY A 238 3.55 16.85 -10.00
C GLY A 238 2.63 17.10 -11.19
N GLY A 239 1.47 16.44 -11.26
CA GLY A 239 0.47 16.68 -12.31
C GLY A 239 -0.17 18.08 -12.24
N PHE A 240 -0.16 18.72 -11.06
CA PHE A 240 -0.86 19.98 -10.81
C PHE A 240 -0.02 21.12 -10.21
N THR A 241 1.26 20.87 -9.98
CA THR A 241 2.24 21.84 -9.42
C THR A 241 3.38 22.07 -10.41
N GLN A 242 4.21 23.09 -10.19
CA GLN A 242 5.37 23.36 -11.04
C GLN A 242 6.41 22.24 -10.99
N GLN A 243 6.61 21.68 -9.81
CA GLN A 243 7.44 20.50 -9.55
C GLN A 243 6.68 19.54 -8.65
N PRO A 244 6.99 18.23 -8.67
CA PRO A 244 6.36 17.26 -7.78
C PRO A 244 6.60 17.59 -6.31
N ILE A 245 5.64 17.20 -5.46
CA ILE A 245 5.84 17.11 -4.00
C ILE A 245 6.72 15.90 -3.70
N VAL A 246 6.39 14.76 -4.31
CA VAL A 246 7.17 13.51 -4.25
C VAL A 246 7.90 13.32 -5.58
N VAL A 247 9.23 13.31 -5.51
CA VAL A 247 10.12 13.27 -6.68
C VAL A 247 10.76 11.89 -6.77
N TYR A 248 10.83 11.32 -7.97
CA TYR A 248 11.30 9.94 -8.17
C TYR A 248 12.57 9.91 -9.00
N ASN A 249 13.44 8.94 -8.72
CA ASN A 249 14.56 8.62 -9.60
C ASN A 249 14.06 7.78 -10.79
N PRO A 250 14.19 8.25 -12.04
CA PRO A 250 13.68 7.56 -13.23
C PRO A 250 14.38 6.22 -13.52
N GLU A 251 15.52 5.95 -12.90
CA GLU A 251 16.22 4.67 -13.02
C GLU A 251 15.61 3.58 -12.12
N GLU A 252 14.80 3.95 -11.13
CA GLU A 252 14.36 3.03 -10.06
C GLU A 252 12.95 2.48 -10.22
N TYR A 253 12.11 3.10 -11.05
CA TYR A 253 10.72 2.66 -11.33
C TYR A 253 10.53 2.27 -12.80
N LEU A 254 9.34 1.79 -13.20
CA LEU A 254 9.08 1.25 -14.55
C LEU A 254 9.15 2.30 -15.69
N ASP A 255 9.31 3.58 -15.37
CA ASP A 255 9.16 4.71 -16.28
C ASP A 255 7.77 4.80 -16.95
N ILE A 256 6.78 4.14 -16.37
CA ILE A 256 5.38 4.20 -16.79
C ILE A 256 4.63 5.07 -15.79
N ARG A 257 3.97 6.13 -16.28
CA ARG A 257 3.12 7.00 -15.48
C ARG A 257 1.68 7.01 -15.99
N ILE A 258 0.73 6.94 -15.07
CA ILE A 258 -0.68 7.25 -15.33
C ILE A 258 -0.88 8.69 -14.87
N ILE A 259 -1.13 9.60 -15.82
CA ILE A 259 -1.06 11.04 -15.55
C ILE A 259 0.38 11.39 -15.13
N SER A 260 0.60 11.79 -13.88
CA SER A 260 1.92 12.03 -13.30
C SER A 260 2.35 10.91 -12.34
N VAL A 261 1.46 9.98 -12.01
CA VAL A 261 1.66 8.96 -10.97
C VAL A 261 2.42 7.76 -11.56
N PRO A 262 3.58 7.36 -11.01
CA PRO A 262 4.23 6.11 -11.37
C PRO A 262 3.28 4.91 -11.24
N LEU A 263 3.30 3.99 -12.20
CA LEU A 263 2.49 2.76 -12.13
C LEU A 263 2.83 1.94 -10.87
N ASP A 264 4.10 1.95 -10.46
CA ASP A 264 4.62 1.32 -9.26
C ASP A 264 3.86 1.74 -7.99
N ASP A 265 3.44 3.01 -7.89
CA ASP A 265 2.67 3.52 -6.75
C ASP A 265 1.32 2.81 -6.59
N ALA A 266 0.70 2.40 -7.71
CA ALA A 266 -0.55 1.64 -7.68
C ALA A 266 -0.35 0.20 -7.19
N VAL A 267 0.87 -0.35 -7.25
CA VAL A 267 1.20 -1.67 -6.68
C VAL A 267 1.65 -1.53 -5.22
N TYR A 268 2.42 -0.48 -4.91
CA TYR A 268 2.79 -0.10 -3.55
C TYR A 268 1.54 0.15 -2.70
N GLY A 269 0.61 0.96 -3.21
CA GLY A 269 -0.68 1.24 -2.58
C GLY A 269 -1.55 0.00 -2.43
N PHE A 270 -1.45 -0.96 -3.36
CA PHE A 270 -2.18 -2.22 -3.28
C PHE A 270 -1.69 -3.02 -2.08
N LEU A 271 -0.38 -3.17 -1.91
CA LEU A 271 0.19 -3.88 -0.76
C LEU A 271 -0.14 -3.17 0.56
N LEU A 272 -0.02 -1.84 0.61
CA LEU A 272 -0.34 -1.03 1.79
C LEU A 272 -1.79 -1.24 2.23
N VAL A 273 -2.74 -0.97 1.34
CA VAL A 273 -4.16 -1.06 1.68
C VAL A 273 -4.58 -2.50 1.93
N PHE A 274 -4.10 -3.47 1.13
CA PHE A 274 -4.47 -4.87 1.32
C PHE A 274 -3.90 -5.46 2.61
N GLY A 275 -2.69 -5.07 3.00
CA GLY A 275 -2.10 -5.40 4.29
C GLY A 275 -2.95 -4.89 5.46
N VAL A 276 -3.39 -3.63 5.39
CA VAL A 276 -4.30 -3.05 6.40
C VAL A 276 -5.64 -3.79 6.43
N VAL A 277 -6.28 -4.04 5.27
CA VAL A 277 -7.54 -4.79 5.19
C VAL A 277 -7.39 -6.21 5.75
N THR A 278 -6.26 -6.87 5.49
CA THR A 278 -5.98 -8.21 6.01
C THR A 278 -5.95 -8.24 7.54
N LEU A 279 -5.25 -7.29 8.17
CA LEU A 279 -5.21 -7.18 9.63
C LEU A 279 -6.55 -6.73 10.22
N TYR A 280 -7.26 -5.84 9.52
CA TYR A 280 -8.60 -5.38 9.89
C TYR A 280 -9.61 -6.54 9.92
N GLU A 281 -9.69 -7.34 8.86
CA GLU A 281 -10.58 -8.50 8.78
C GLU A 281 -10.25 -9.56 9.83
N ARG A 282 -8.95 -9.84 10.03
CA ARG A 282 -8.50 -10.77 11.08
C ARG A 282 -8.89 -10.29 12.48
N SER A 283 -8.74 -9.00 12.76
CA SER A 283 -9.11 -8.40 14.04
C SER A 283 -10.62 -8.41 14.28
N ARG A 284 -11.41 -8.32 13.21
CA ARG A 284 -12.87 -8.34 13.26
C ARG A 284 -13.43 -9.76 13.41
N ALA A 285 -12.85 -10.74 12.72
CA ALA A 285 -13.26 -12.14 12.79
C ALA A 285 -13.09 -12.74 14.19
N GLY A 286 -12.05 -12.35 14.92
CA GLY A 286 -11.83 -12.83 16.30
C GLY A 286 -12.78 -12.26 17.36
N LYS A 287 -13.71 -11.38 16.99
CA LYS A 287 -14.70 -10.77 17.91
C LYS A 287 -16.16 -10.89 17.43
N ARG A 288 -16.42 -11.71 16.40
CA ARG A 288 -17.76 -12.16 16.02
C ARG A 288 -18.06 -13.46 16.75
#